data_AF-A0A7V3NAJ4-F1
#
_entry.id   AF-A0A7V3NAJ4-F1
#
_cell.length_a   1.000
_cell.length_b   1.000
_cell.length_c   1.000
_cell.angle_alpha   90.00
_cell.angle_beta   90.00
_cell.angle_gamma   90.00
#
_symmetry.space_group_name_H-M   'P 1'
#
loop_
_entity.id
_entity.type
_entity.pdbx_description
1 polymer ?
#
loop_
_entity_poly.entity_id
_entity_poly.type
_entity_poly.pdbx_seq_one_letter_code
_entity_poly.pdbx_strand_id
1 'polypeptide(L)'
;MMNIPSATPPVRIECAVSSGFEAWIAQSGGSVAISTYQAGKVAMVGWDGRQVTLLMRQFDKPLGMAVHGDLLALASRHDVTLFANAPLLAPEYLEDQPGRYDALFLPRVTYHTGDLHTHDVAFEGDELLVVNTRFSCLAKLGPHH
;
A
#
# COMPACT_ATOMS: atom_id res chain seq x y z
N MET A 1 12.70 -26.62 29.26
CA MET A 1 11.46 -25.94 28.84
C MET A 1 11.85 -24.62 28.19
N MET A 2 11.63 -24.47 26.89
CA MET A 2 11.83 -23.19 26.19
C MET A 2 10.69 -22.25 26.55
N ASN A 3 11.04 -21.06 27.03
CA ASN A 3 10.10 -19.99 27.34
C ASN A 3 9.66 -19.35 26.02
N ILE A 4 8.43 -19.62 25.57
CA ILE A 4 7.85 -18.96 24.39
C ILE A 4 7.47 -17.54 24.83
N PRO A 5 8.05 -16.48 24.22
CA PRO A 5 7.65 -15.12 24.57
C PRO A 5 6.16 -14.93 24.26
N SER A 6 5.43 -14.35 25.21
CA SER A 6 4.02 -14.02 25.05
C SER A 6 3.84 -13.04 23.89
N ALA A 7 2.93 -13.36 22.97
CA ALA A 7 2.61 -12.50 21.84
C ALA A 7 2.14 -11.13 22.34
N THR A 8 2.78 -10.06 21.86
CA THR A 8 2.34 -8.68 22.13
C THR A 8 0.91 -8.52 21.62
N PRO A 9 -0.03 -7.99 22.43
CA PRO A 9 -1.40 -7.79 21.98
C PRO A 9 -1.40 -6.85 20.76
N PRO A 10 -2.29 -7.08 19.79
CA PRO A 10 -2.38 -6.24 18.61
C PRO A 10 -2.66 -4.79 19.04
N VAL A 11 -1.82 -3.86 18.58
CA VAL A 11 -2.04 -2.43 18.78
C VAL A 11 -3.40 -2.08 18.20
N ARG A 12 -4.33 -1.63 19.05
CA ARG A 12 -5.61 -1.11 18.59
C ARG A 12 -5.37 0.24 17.92
N ILE A 13 -5.80 0.34 16.68
CA ILE A 13 -5.82 1.60 15.95
C ILE A 13 -7.21 2.18 16.14
N GLU A 14 -7.27 3.37 16.71
CA GLU A 14 -8.49 4.15 16.81
C GLU A 14 -8.52 5.16 15.68
N CYS A 15 -9.67 5.28 15.02
CA CYS A 15 -9.88 6.26 13.95
C CYS A 15 -11.15 7.04 14.23
N ALA A 16 -11.04 8.36 14.10
CA ALA A 16 -12.19 9.26 14.10
C ALA A 16 -12.35 9.82 12.69
N VAL A 17 -13.58 9.78 12.19
CA VAL A 17 -13.90 10.25 10.84
C VAL A 17 -14.71 11.53 10.97
N SER A 18 -14.25 12.61 10.33
CA SER A 18 -15.04 13.83 10.26
C SER A 18 -16.16 13.66 9.23
N SER A 19 -17.30 14.31 9.47
CA SER A 19 -18.46 14.24 8.56
C SER A 19 -18.13 14.68 7.12
N GLY A 20 -17.24 15.66 6.97
CA GLY A 20 -16.78 16.11 5.66
C GLY A 20 -15.97 15.05 4.90
N PHE A 21 -15.10 14.30 5.59
CA PHE A 21 -14.33 13.23 4.96
C PHE A 21 -15.22 12.05 4.57
N GLU A 22 -16.17 11.68 5.43
CA GLU A 22 -17.14 10.61 5.15
C GLU A 22 -17.95 10.92 3.88
N ALA A 23 -18.50 12.14 3.77
CA ALA A 23 -19.24 12.56 2.59
C ALA A 23 -18.37 12.56 1.34
N TRP A 24 -17.10 12.97 1.44
CA TRP A 24 -16.16 13.00 0.32
C TRP A 24 -15.80 11.57 -0.16
N ILE A 25 -15.41 10.67 0.74
CA ILE A 25 -14.98 9.32 0.34
C ILE A 25 -16.16 8.50 -0.21
N ALA A 26 -17.39 8.72 0.29
CA ALA A 26 -18.58 8.10 -0.28
C ALA A 26 -18.85 8.49 -1.74
N GLN A 27 -18.33 9.64 -2.19
CA GLN A 27 -18.52 10.19 -3.54
C GLN A 27 -17.26 10.12 -4.41
N SER A 28 -16.10 9.72 -3.87
CA SER A 28 -14.81 9.77 -4.57
C SER A 28 -14.70 8.72 -5.69
N GLY A 29 -15.50 7.64 -5.61
CA GLY A 29 -15.39 6.49 -6.52
C GLY A 29 -14.11 5.68 -6.35
N GLY A 30 -13.39 5.84 -5.23
CA GLY A 30 -12.12 5.15 -4.99
C GLY A 30 -11.70 5.14 -3.53
N SER A 31 -10.51 4.60 -3.29
CA SER A 31 -9.89 4.50 -1.96
C SER A 31 -8.68 5.43 -1.83
N VAL A 32 -8.32 5.76 -0.59
CA VAL A 32 -7.10 6.49 -0.25
C VAL A 32 -6.09 5.51 0.34
N ALA A 33 -4.88 5.48 -0.20
CA ALA A 33 -3.75 4.75 0.34
C ALA A 33 -2.81 5.70 1.09
N ILE A 34 -2.40 5.33 2.30
CA ILE A 34 -1.52 6.14 3.16
C ILE A 34 -0.38 5.25 3.66
N SER A 35 0.86 5.59 3.36
CA SER A 35 2.03 4.97 3.96
C SER A 35 2.39 5.63 5.28
N THR A 36 2.85 4.83 6.24
CA THR A 36 3.26 5.31 7.57
C THR A 36 4.66 4.81 7.88
N TYR A 37 5.64 5.67 7.61
CA TYR A 37 7.06 5.32 7.67
C TYR A 37 7.49 4.69 9.01
N GLN A 38 7.11 5.30 10.14
CA GLN A 38 7.52 4.83 11.47
C GLN A 38 6.70 3.64 11.97
N ALA A 39 5.43 3.53 11.56
CA ALA A 39 4.55 2.46 12.01
C ALA A 39 4.66 1.19 11.12
N GLY A 40 5.31 1.29 9.96
CA GLY A 40 5.46 0.17 9.03
C GLY A 40 4.14 -0.26 8.40
N LYS A 41 3.17 0.65 8.24
CA LYS A 41 1.84 0.30 7.70
C LYS A 41 1.55 1.03 6.41
N VAL A 42 0.85 0.37 5.50
CA VAL A 42 0.02 1.02 4.48
C VAL A 42 -1.43 0.88 4.92
N ALA A 43 -2.11 2.02 5.05
CA ALA A 43 -3.53 2.12 5.37
C ALA A 43 -4.32 2.33 4.08
N MET A 44 -5.27 1.45 3.81
CA MET A 44 -6.25 1.63 2.74
C MET A 44 -7.55 2.08 3.38
N VAL A 45 -7.97 3.30 3.06
CA VAL A 45 -9.22 3.91 3.53
C VAL A 45 -10.21 3.92 2.38
N GLY A 46 -11.35 3.27 2.57
CA GLY A 46 -12.36 3.15 1.52
C GLY A 46 -13.77 3.39 2.05
N TRP A 47 -14.76 3.15 1.21
CA TRP A 47 -16.18 3.23 1.52
C TRP A 47 -16.86 1.90 1.16
N ASP A 48 -17.63 1.32 2.07
CA ASP A 48 -18.31 0.04 1.81
C ASP A 48 -19.78 0.18 1.37
N GLY A 49 -20.20 1.39 1.02
CA GLY A 49 -21.60 1.71 0.74
C GLY A 49 -22.35 2.28 1.95
N ARG A 50 -21.85 2.09 3.17
CA ARG A 50 -22.50 2.56 4.39
C ARG A 50 -21.60 3.36 5.33
N GLN A 51 -20.31 3.01 5.41
CA GLN A 51 -19.37 3.62 6.32
C GLN A 51 -17.95 3.62 5.75
N VAL A 52 -17.10 4.47 6.33
CA VAL A 52 -15.67 4.45 6.06
C VAL A 52 -15.07 3.14 6.58
N THR A 53 -14.18 2.57 5.79
CA THR A 53 -13.46 1.34 6.12
C THR A 53 -11.97 1.62 6.20
N LEU A 54 -11.28 0.82 7.00
CA LEU A 54 -9.83 0.87 7.15
C LEU A 54 -9.26 -0.53 7.06
N LEU A 55 -8.34 -0.73 6.12
CA LEU A 55 -7.57 -1.95 5.97
C LEU A 55 -6.08 -1.63 6.13
N MET A 56 -5.44 -2.27 7.10
CA MET A 56 -4.01 -2.08 7.34
C MET A 56 -3.21 -3.26 6.78
N ARG A 57 -2.09 -2.95 6.12
CA ARG A 57 -1.10 -3.93 5.68
C ARG A 57 0.28 -3.56 6.24
N GLN A 58 1.03 -4.56 6.66
CA GLN A 58 2.38 -4.38 7.22
C GLN A 58 3.41 -4.43 6.10
N PHE A 59 4.34 -3.48 6.12
CA PHE A 59 5.51 -3.40 5.24
C PHE A 59 6.75 -2.97 6.04
N ASP A 60 7.95 -3.23 5.52
CA ASP A 60 9.19 -2.71 6.12
C ASP A 60 9.43 -1.27 5.66
N LYS A 61 9.11 -0.31 6.54
CA LYS A 61 9.21 1.14 6.30
C LYS A 61 8.65 1.55 4.92
N PRO A 62 7.32 1.46 4.72
CA PRO A 62 6.72 1.96 3.49
C PRO A 62 6.97 3.46 3.36
N LEU A 63 7.36 3.87 2.16
CA LEU A 63 7.79 5.21 1.78
C LEU A 63 6.79 5.74 0.74
N GLY A 64 7.24 6.26 -0.39
CA GLY A 64 6.36 6.76 -1.45
C GLY A 64 5.58 5.67 -2.17
N MET A 65 4.48 6.10 -2.77
CA MET A 65 3.57 5.28 -3.56
C MET A 65 3.12 6.04 -4.79
N ALA A 66 2.89 5.32 -5.88
CA ALA A 66 2.31 5.88 -7.08
C ALA A 66 1.27 4.92 -7.66
N VAL A 67 0.27 5.47 -8.35
CA VAL A 67 -0.75 4.70 -9.06
C VAL A 67 -0.69 5.06 -10.54
N HIS A 68 -0.82 4.05 -11.41
CA HIS A 68 -0.93 4.22 -12.85
C HIS A 68 -1.89 3.19 -13.43
N GLY A 69 -3.11 3.63 -13.77
CA GLY A 69 -4.18 2.71 -14.16
C GLY A 69 -4.45 1.68 -13.05
N ASP A 70 -4.33 0.41 -13.39
CA ASP A 70 -4.50 -0.73 -12.48
C ASP A 70 -3.21 -1.13 -11.74
N LEU A 71 -2.15 -0.31 -11.81
CA LEU A 71 -0.89 -0.55 -11.12
C LEU A 71 -0.74 0.33 -9.89
N LEU A 72 -0.20 -0.24 -8.82
CA LEU A 72 0.24 0.47 -7.63
C LEU A 72 1.72 0.15 -7.38
N ALA A 73 2.56 1.17 -7.30
CA ALA A 73 3.93 1.06 -6.85
C ALA A 73 4.03 1.42 -5.37
N LEU A 74 4.81 0.65 -4.61
CA LEU A 74 5.19 0.95 -3.23
C LEU A 74 6.69 0.88 -3.08
N ALA A 75 7.30 1.99 -2.69
CA ALA A 75 8.65 2.00 -2.14
C ALA A 75 8.62 1.53 -0.69
N SER A 76 9.52 0.61 -0.36
CA SER A 76 9.82 0.16 1.00
C SER A 76 11.30 0.38 1.29
N ARG A 77 11.76 0.01 2.49
CA ARG A 77 13.15 0.22 2.92
C ARG A 77 14.19 -0.29 1.91
N HIS A 78 13.97 -1.50 1.39
CA HIS A 78 14.95 -2.25 0.60
C HIS A 78 14.41 -2.78 -0.71
N ASP A 79 13.19 -2.41 -1.07
CA ASP A 79 12.53 -2.88 -2.25
C ASP A 79 11.53 -1.85 -2.79
N VAL A 80 11.21 -2.01 -4.07
CA VAL A 80 10.07 -1.38 -4.70
C VAL A 80 9.19 -2.49 -5.25
N THR A 81 7.93 -2.55 -4.79
CA THR A 81 6.97 -3.56 -5.22
C THR A 81 5.91 -2.94 -6.11
N LEU A 82 5.72 -3.52 -7.30
CA LEU A 82 4.61 -3.26 -8.21
C LEU A 82 3.50 -4.26 -7.95
N PHE A 83 2.32 -3.75 -7.64
CA PHE A 83 1.07 -4.48 -7.54
C PHE A 83 0.22 -4.22 -8.78
N ALA A 84 -0.56 -5.20 -9.19
CA ALA A 84 -1.59 -5.02 -10.22
C ALA A 84 -2.96 -5.41 -9.65
N ASN A 85 -3.97 -4.64 -10.03
CA ASN A 85 -5.35 -4.91 -9.68
C ASN A 85 -5.83 -6.22 -10.34
N ALA A 86 -6.51 -7.05 -9.55
CA ALA A 86 -7.13 -8.29 -9.96
C ALA A 86 -8.63 -8.23 -9.61
N PRO A 87 -9.42 -7.39 -10.31
CA PRO A 87 -10.80 -7.08 -9.91
C PRO A 87 -11.72 -8.31 -9.93
N LEU A 88 -11.44 -9.30 -10.78
CA LEU A 88 -12.19 -10.56 -10.83
C LEU A 88 -12.04 -11.41 -9.55
N LEU A 89 -10.97 -11.19 -8.77
CA LEU A 89 -10.71 -11.92 -7.53
C LEU A 89 -11.14 -11.13 -6.29
N ALA A 90 -11.42 -9.82 -6.43
CA ALA A 90 -11.73 -8.96 -5.29
C ALA A 90 -13.03 -9.36 -4.56
N PRO A 91 -14.14 -9.71 -5.25
CA PRO A 91 -15.38 -10.08 -4.58
C PRO A 91 -15.29 -11.34 -3.73
N GLU A 92 -14.36 -12.25 -4.06
CA GLU A 92 -14.20 -13.55 -3.39
C GLU A 92 -13.04 -13.56 -2.38
N TYR A 93 -12.33 -12.45 -2.22
CA TYR A 93 -11.16 -12.39 -1.33
C TYR A 93 -11.49 -12.69 0.14
N LEU A 94 -12.66 -12.25 0.62
CA LEU A 94 -13.18 -12.58 1.95
C LEU A 94 -14.37 -13.52 1.81
N GLU A 95 -14.15 -14.80 2.13
CA GLU A 95 -15.16 -15.85 2.03
C GLU A 95 -16.43 -15.54 2.85
N ASP A 96 -16.28 -14.89 4.00
CA ASP A 96 -17.36 -14.52 4.92
C ASP A 96 -18.09 -13.23 4.53
N GLN A 97 -17.49 -12.42 3.65
CA GLN A 97 -18.02 -11.13 3.20
C GLN A 97 -17.86 -10.95 1.68
N PRO A 98 -18.55 -11.75 0.84
CA PRO A 98 -18.45 -11.62 -0.60
C PRO A 98 -18.84 -10.22 -1.09
N GLY A 99 -18.10 -9.69 -2.05
CA GLY A 99 -18.31 -8.34 -2.59
C GLY A 99 -17.84 -7.21 -1.67
N ARG A 100 -17.14 -7.52 -0.58
CA ARG A 100 -16.60 -6.49 0.33
C ARG A 100 -15.63 -5.54 -0.34
N TYR A 101 -14.88 -6.03 -1.33
CA TYR A 101 -13.90 -5.26 -2.09
C TYR A 101 -14.22 -5.34 -3.58
N ASP A 102 -14.02 -4.22 -4.26
CA ASP A 102 -14.17 -4.05 -5.71
C ASP A 102 -12.81 -4.07 -6.45
N ALA A 103 -11.71 -3.88 -5.73
CA ALA A 103 -10.34 -3.97 -6.22
C ALA A 103 -9.44 -4.82 -5.30
N LEU A 104 -8.49 -5.55 -5.90
CA LEU A 104 -7.53 -6.38 -5.18
C LEU A 104 -6.14 -6.24 -5.83
N PHE A 105 -5.26 -5.48 -5.20
CA PHE A 105 -3.90 -5.24 -5.68
C PHE A 105 -2.97 -6.36 -5.22
N LEU A 106 -2.55 -7.21 -6.16
CA LEU A 106 -1.66 -8.35 -5.90
C LEU A 106 -0.23 -8.03 -6.36
N PRO A 107 0.80 -8.42 -5.60
CA PRO A 107 2.19 -8.17 -5.99
C PRO A 107 2.52 -8.93 -7.28
N ARG A 108 3.13 -8.25 -8.24
CA ARG A 108 3.54 -8.81 -9.54
C ARG A 108 5.04 -8.82 -9.72
N VAL A 109 5.72 -7.77 -9.28
CA VAL A 109 7.17 -7.62 -9.38
C VAL A 109 7.67 -6.92 -8.13
N THR A 110 8.77 -7.40 -7.57
CA THR A 110 9.50 -6.72 -6.49
C THR A 110 10.95 -6.55 -6.92
N TYR A 111 11.41 -5.30 -6.99
CA TYR A 111 12.79 -4.96 -7.24
C TYR A 111 13.50 -4.80 -5.89
N HIS A 112 14.48 -5.65 -5.62
CA HIS A 112 15.31 -5.53 -4.42
C HIS A 112 16.41 -4.50 -4.67
N THR A 113 16.23 -3.30 -4.11
CA THR A 113 17.14 -2.18 -4.30
C THR A 113 18.29 -2.19 -3.29
N GLY A 114 18.12 -2.90 -2.17
CA GLY A 114 19.03 -2.76 -1.03
C GLY A 114 18.94 -1.35 -0.44
N ASP A 115 20.05 -0.78 0.00
CA ASP A 115 20.06 0.46 0.78
C ASP A 115 20.16 1.73 -0.10
N LEU A 116 19.26 1.89 -1.08
CA LEU A 116 19.23 3.11 -1.93
C LEU A 116 18.50 4.29 -1.27
N HIS A 117 17.85 4.07 -0.13
CA HIS A 117 16.95 5.04 0.48
C HIS A 117 15.91 5.58 -0.53
N THR A 118 15.22 4.66 -1.19
CA THR A 118 14.14 4.91 -2.16
C THR A 118 12.97 5.63 -1.45
N HIS A 119 12.95 6.96 -1.50
CA HIS A 119 12.01 7.75 -0.68
C HIS A 119 10.66 7.94 -1.36
N ASP A 120 10.64 8.10 -2.68
CA ASP A 120 9.41 8.28 -3.44
C ASP A 120 9.52 7.62 -4.82
N VAL A 121 8.36 7.39 -5.44
CA VAL A 121 8.24 6.77 -6.76
C VAL A 121 7.19 7.49 -7.60
N ALA A 122 7.37 7.50 -8.91
CA ALA A 122 6.41 8.05 -9.85
C ALA A 122 6.45 7.26 -11.17
N PHE A 123 5.29 7.13 -11.81
CA PHE A 123 5.23 6.56 -13.16
C PHE A 123 5.52 7.65 -14.21
N GLU A 124 6.37 7.31 -15.18
CA GLU A 124 6.63 8.07 -16.40
C GLU A 124 6.28 7.16 -17.59
N GLY A 125 5.04 7.28 -18.10
CA GLY A 125 4.49 6.29 -19.03
C GLY A 125 4.45 4.90 -18.37
N ASP A 126 5.04 3.91 -19.03
CA ASP A 126 5.12 2.53 -18.54
C ASP A 126 6.34 2.28 -17.61
N GLU A 127 7.18 3.31 -17.39
CA GLU A 127 8.39 3.19 -16.57
C GLU A 127 8.16 3.74 -15.15
N LEU A 128 8.88 3.17 -14.17
CA LEU A 128 8.87 3.66 -12.80
C LEU A 128 10.16 4.43 -12.49
N LEU A 129 10.00 5.71 -12.17
CA LEU A 129 11.04 6.56 -11.62
C LEU A 129 11.07 6.41 -10.10
N VAL A 130 12.28 6.41 -9.55
CA VAL A 130 12.58 6.28 -8.13
C VAL A 130 13.42 7.48 -7.67
N VAL A 131 13.03 8.08 -6.56
CA VAL A 131 13.85 9.08 -5.85
C VAL A 131 14.86 8.36 -4.96
N ASN A 132 16.12 8.30 -5.41
CA ASN A 132 17.23 7.72 -4.67
C ASN A 132 17.91 8.80 -3.83
N THR A 133 17.55 8.86 -2.54
CA THR A 133 18.05 9.91 -1.65
C THR A 133 19.46 9.63 -1.14
N ARG A 134 19.97 8.40 -1.22
CA ARG A 134 21.36 8.09 -0.87
C ARG A 134 22.35 8.68 -1.86
N PHE A 135 22.00 8.65 -3.15
CA PHE A 135 22.85 9.12 -4.24
C PHE A 135 22.39 10.47 -4.84
N SER A 136 21.36 11.09 -4.25
CA SER A 136 20.82 12.39 -4.67
C SER A 136 20.42 12.42 -6.15
N CYS A 137 19.74 11.37 -6.63
CA CYS A 137 19.37 11.26 -8.04
C CYS A 137 17.98 10.64 -8.24
N LEU A 138 17.49 10.72 -9.48
CA LEU A 138 16.40 9.91 -9.97
C LEU A 138 16.98 8.68 -10.68
N ALA A 139 16.38 7.52 -10.47
CA ALA A 139 16.77 6.27 -11.09
C ALA A 139 15.56 5.56 -11.70
N LYS A 140 15.82 4.70 -12.69
CA LYS A 140 14.85 3.73 -13.21
C LYS A 140 15.20 2.35 -12.68
N LEU A 141 14.19 1.52 -12.47
CA LEU A 141 14.38 0.11 -12.10
C LEU A 141 14.59 -0.72 -13.36
N GLY A 142 15.71 -1.42 -13.43
CA GLY A 142 16.04 -2.32 -14.53
C GLY A 142 15.71 -3.77 -14.17
N PRO A 143 15.45 -4.64 -15.16
CA PRO A 143 15.37 -6.09 -14.95
C PRO A 143 16.74 -6.73 -14.68
N HIS A 144 17.82 -5.98 -14.89
CA HIS A 144 19.20 -6.44 -14.75
C HIS A 144 19.95 -5.47 -13.83
N HIS A 145 20.09 -5.89 -12.56
CA HIS A 145 20.75 -5.18 -11.45
C HIS A 145 20.18 -3.81 -11.09
#